data_AF-A0A1M5KJS0-F1
#
_entry.id   AF-A0A1M5KJS0-F1
#
_cell.length_a   1.000
_cell.length_b   1.000
_cell.length_c   1.000
_cell.angle_alpha   90.00
_cell.angle_beta   90.00
_cell.angle_gamma   90.00
#
_symmetry.space_group_name_H-M   'P 1'
#
loop_
_entity.id
_entity.type
_entity.pdbx_description
1 polymer ?
#
loop_
_entity_poly.entity_id
_entity_poly.type
_entity_poly.pdbx_seq_one_letter_code
_entity_poly.pdbx_strand_id
1 'polypeptide(L)' 'MKNLKKLTKPDLKKINGGNAPDCPEGTTACYIPPKNGFPSRWKCISNTMECPE' A
#
# COMPACT_ATOMS: atom_id res chain seq x y z
N MET A 1 16.31 -21.79 3.63
CA MET A 1 16.64 -20.45 3.11
C MET A 1 17.62 -19.79 4.08
N LYS A 2 18.87 -19.57 3.68
CA LYS A 2 19.93 -19.04 4.56
C LYS A 2 19.92 -17.50 4.44
N ASN A 3 19.79 -16.80 5.58
CA ASN A 3 19.72 -15.32 5.76
C ASN A 3 18.35 -14.64 5.66
N LEU A 4 17.33 -15.18 6.33
CA LEU A 4 16.13 -14.40 6.65
C LEU A 4 16.42 -13.51 7.87
N LYS A 5 16.82 -12.25 7.65
CA LYS A 5 16.85 -11.26 8.73
C LYS A 5 15.41 -10.92 9.12
N LYS A 6 15.10 -11.00 10.41
CA LYS A 6 13.80 -10.56 10.93
C LYS A 6 13.66 -9.06 10.64
N LEU A 7 12.67 -8.71 9.83
CA LEU A 7 12.34 -7.32 9.54
C LEU A 7 11.92 -6.62 10.83
N THR A 8 12.38 -5.38 11.00
CA THR A 8 11.85 -4.53 12.06
C THR A 8 10.39 -4.20 11.73
N LYS A 9 9.57 -3.90 12.76
CA LYS A 9 8.18 -3.48 12.57
C LYS A 9 8.02 -2.31 11.57
N PRO A 10 8.87 -1.27 11.56
CA PRO A 10 8.78 -0.21 10.55
C PRO A 10 9.15 -0.69 9.14
N ASP A 11 10.14 -1.57 8.97
CA ASP A 11 10.47 -2.11 7.63
C ASP A 11 9.36 -3.02 7.12
N LEU A 12 8.75 -3.81 8.00
CA LEU A 12 7.59 -4.63 7.68
C LEU A 12 6.38 -3.79 7.26
N LYS A 13 6.19 -2.62 7.88
CA LYS A 13 5.15 -1.65 7.47
C LYS A 13 5.43 -1.04 6.10
N LYS A 14 6.69 -0.77 5.74
CA LYS A 14 7.03 -0.29 4.39
C LYS A 14 6.68 -1.30 3.30
N ILE A 15 6.82 -2.59 3.60
CA ILE A 15 6.46 -3.68 2.68
C ILE A 15 4.94 -3.87 2.62
N ASN A 16 4.26 -3.80 3.77
CA ASN A 16 2.80 -3.96 3.86
C ASN A 16 2.11 -2.62 3.90
N GLY A 17 1.74 -2.11 2.73
CA GLY A 17 1.01 -0.86 2.61
C GLY A 17 1.90 0.36 2.64
N GLY A 18 2.82 0.54 3.59
CA GLY A 18 3.71 1.70 3.61
C GLY A 18 2.98 3.05 3.71
N ASN A 19 3.68 4.14 3.42
CA ASN A 19 3.08 5.49 3.32
C ASN A 19 2.42 5.70 1.95
N ALA A 20 1.43 6.60 1.92
CA ALA A 20 0.77 6.99 0.68
C ALA A 20 1.79 7.53 -0.34
N PRO A 21 1.71 7.09 -1.62
CA PRO A 21 2.54 7.62 -2.69
C PRO A 21 2.09 9.03 -3.06
N ASP A 22 2.99 9.76 -3.71
CA ASP A 22 2.64 10.99 -4.41
C ASP A 22 1.85 10.64 -5.68
N CYS A 23 0.68 11.23 -5.84
CA CYS A 23 -0.24 10.94 -6.94
C CYS A 23 -0.37 12.15 -7.86
N PRO A 24 -0.44 11.95 -9.19
CA PRO A 24 -0.58 13.05 -10.14
C PRO A 24 -1.89 13.82 -9.96
N GLU A 25 -1.94 15.06 -10.45
CA GLU A 25 -3.12 15.91 -10.36
C GLU A 25 -4.38 15.22 -10.92
N GLY A 26 -5.50 15.41 -10.21
CA GLY A 26 -6.76 14.73 -10.53
C GLY A 26 -6.90 13.31 -9.97
N THR A 27 -5.88 12.81 -9.25
CA THR A 27 -5.93 11.51 -8.56
C THR A 27 -5.55 11.64 -7.08
N THR A 28 -6.10 10.75 -6.25
CA THR A 28 -5.79 10.67 -4.81
C THR A 28 -5.22 9.30 -4.47
N ALA A 29 -4.34 9.26 -3.47
CA ALA A 29 -3.78 8.03 -2.96
C ALA A 29 -4.83 7.25 -2.14
N CYS A 30 -5.28 6.12 -2.67
CA CYS A 30 -6.20 5.22 -1.99
C CYS A 30 -5.46 4.00 -1.44
N TYR A 31 -5.73 3.68 -0.17
CA TYR A 31 -5.25 2.46 0.45
C TYR A 31 -6.17 1.31 0.07
N ILE A 32 -5.61 0.28 -0.58
CA ILE A 32 -6.32 -0.95 -0.91
C ILE A 32 -6.00 -1.99 0.17
N PRO A 33 -6.99 -2.43 0.96
CA PRO A 33 -6.77 -3.42 2.01
C PRO A 33 -6.35 -4.78 1.44
N PRO A 34 -5.70 -5.62 2.25
CA PRO A 34 -5.29 -6.94 1.80
C PRO A 34 -6.52 -7.80 1.51
N LYS A 35 -6.57 -8.43 0.34
CA LYS A 35 -7.68 -9.27 -0.09
C LYS A 35 -7.16 -10.52 -0.79
N ASN A 36 -7.70 -11.68 -0.44
CA ASN A 36 -7.40 -12.96 -1.12
C ASN A 36 -5.89 -13.31 -1.18
N GLY A 37 -5.14 -13.04 -0.12
CA GLY A 37 -3.70 -13.29 -0.04
C GLY A 37 -2.81 -12.20 -0.66
N PHE A 38 -3.40 -11.16 -1.27
CA PHE A 38 -2.65 -9.99 -1.70
C PHE A 38 -2.40 -9.04 -0.53
N PRO A 39 -1.17 -8.53 -0.37
CA PRO A 39 -0.87 -7.55 0.67
C PRO A 39 -1.61 -6.24 0.38
N SER A 40 -1.76 -5.45 1.45
CA SER A 40 -2.21 -4.07 1.34
C SER A 40 -1.29 -3.27 0.44
N ARG A 41 -1.87 -2.40 -0.40
CA ARG A 41 -1.10 -1.56 -1.32
C ARG A 41 -1.77 -0.21 -1.53
N TRP A 42 -1.01 0.79 -1.92
CA TRP A 42 -1.57 2.05 -2.39
C TRP A 42 -1.85 2.01 -3.89
N LYS A 43 -2.86 2.75 -4.31
CA LYS A 43 -3.18 3.01 -5.71
C LYS A 43 -3.66 4.44 -5.85
N CYS A 44 -3.17 5.16 -6.86
CA CYS A 44 -3.76 6.43 -7.25
C CYS A 44 -5.07 6.17 -7.99
N ILE A 45 -6.17 6.74 -7.49
CA ILE A 45 -7.52 6.61 -8.05
C ILE A 45 -8.01 8.02 -8.42
N SER A 46 -8.80 8.14 -9.48
CA SER A 46 -9.40 9.41 -9.88
C SER A 46 -10.16 10.04 -8.71
N ASN A 47 -10.05 11.36 -8.52
CA ASN A 47 -10.79 12.08 -7.47
C ASN A 47 -12.31 11.97 -7.61
N THR A 48 -12.79 11.55 -8.79
CA THR A 48 -14.21 11.27 -9.06
C THR A 48 -14.67 9.88 -8.64
N MET A 49 -13.76 9.02 -8.19
CA MET A 49 -14.02 7.64 -7.80
C MET A 49 -13.65 7.43 -6.32
N GLU A 50 -14.46 6.66 -5.61
CA GLU A 50 -14.22 6.34 -4.21
C GLU A 50 -13.15 5.24 -4.06
N CYS A 51 -12.42 5.27 -2.94
CA CYS A 51 -11.48 4.21 -2.61
C CYS A 51 -12.24 2.90 -2.32
N PRO A 52 -11.77 1.75 -2.83
CA PRO A 52 -12.40 0.47 -2.55
C PRO A 52 -12.21 0.04 -1.08
N GLU A 53 -13.29 -0.45 -0.46
CA GLU A 53 -13.31 -1.07 0.88
C GLU A 53 -12.82 -2.53 0.90
#